data_AF-E4UTR5-F1
#
_entry.id   AF-E4UTR5-F1
#
_cell.length_a   1.000
_cell.length_b   1.000
_cell.length_c   1.000
_cell.angle_alpha   90.00
_cell.angle_beta   90.00
_cell.angle_gamma   90.00
#
_symmetry.space_group_name_H-M   'P 1'
#
loop_
_entity.id
_entity.type
_entity.pdbx_description
1 polymer ?
#
loop_
_entity_poly.entity_id
_entity_poly.type
_entity_poly.pdbx_seq_one_letter_code
_entity_poly.pdbx_strand_id
1 'polypeptide(L)'
;MKTSLVLACATVGFGLAAATTQDAPETTNNPVGVVYKAEFPDRDSTDIRGTVSATAHSSGRGVVFEFDLTGFDEENGPFPYHIHVDPVPANGSCTATLDHLDPFGRGQKPPCDTPNPETCEPGDLSGKHGKIDVSGDEHFMAKYHELYVATQQGLGTFFGNRSIVIHAKNGTRLTCANFALVDHSGCSTGTMPRPTGTGVMSTRIPTGTGIGGGHMPMVSATYTPTATPSSLPDQSNGAGRLAGFSLGAIMAALVPLAL
;
A
#
# COMPACT_ATOMS: atom_id res chain seq x y z
N MET A 1 33.49 -62.46 -4.72
CA MET A 1 33.38 -61.08 -4.19
C MET A 1 32.55 -60.28 -5.20
N LYS A 2 31.30 -59.95 -4.88
CA LYS A 2 30.47 -59.07 -5.71
C LYS A 2 29.82 -58.03 -4.79
N THR A 3 30.40 -56.83 -4.79
CA THR A 3 29.88 -55.66 -4.10
C THR A 3 28.87 -54.97 -5.00
N SER A 4 27.59 -55.02 -4.63
CA SER A 4 26.55 -54.21 -5.27
C SER A 4 26.50 -52.85 -4.59
N LEU A 5 26.79 -51.80 -5.35
CA LEU A 5 26.66 -50.41 -4.95
C LEU A 5 25.21 -49.97 -5.19
N VAL A 6 24.47 -49.65 -4.13
CA VAL A 6 23.12 -49.07 -4.22
C VAL A 6 23.26 -47.55 -4.23
N LEU A 7 22.95 -46.93 -5.36
CA LEU A 7 22.93 -45.48 -5.51
C LEU A 7 21.55 -44.94 -5.10
N ALA A 8 21.46 -44.33 -3.91
CA ALA A 8 20.24 -43.67 -3.44
C ALA A 8 20.15 -42.27 -4.06
N CYS A 9 19.16 -42.06 -4.91
CA CYS A 9 18.87 -40.75 -5.52
C CYS A 9 17.97 -39.96 -4.56
N ALA A 10 18.52 -38.96 -3.87
CA ALA A 10 17.75 -38.08 -3.00
C ALA A 10 17.06 -36.99 -3.84
N THR A 11 15.74 -37.11 -4.03
CA THR A 11 14.95 -36.03 -4.65
C THR A 11 14.67 -34.95 -3.62
N VAL A 12 15.29 -33.78 -3.78
CA VAL A 12 14.96 -32.59 -3.00
C VAL A 12 13.64 -32.03 -3.55
N GLY A 13 12.55 -32.26 -2.82
CA GLY A 13 11.26 -31.66 -3.14
C GLY A 13 11.28 -30.17 -2.78
N PHE A 14 11.22 -29.30 -3.78
CA PHE A 14 10.93 -27.87 -3.57
C PHE A 14 9.44 -27.75 -3.22
N GLY A 15 9.14 -27.58 -1.93
CA GLY A 15 7.79 -27.24 -1.49
C GLY A 15 7.41 -25.83 -1.94
N LEU A 16 6.33 -25.70 -2.71
CA LEU A 16 5.65 -24.42 -2.90
C LEU A 16 5.05 -24.01 -1.55
N ALA A 17 5.62 -23.01 -0.88
CA ALA A 17 4.95 -22.33 0.20
C ALA A 17 3.78 -21.53 -0.40
N ALA A 18 2.55 -21.99 -0.20
CA ALA A 18 1.37 -21.17 -0.50
C ALA A 18 1.39 -19.96 0.44
N ALA A 19 1.38 -18.75 -0.11
CA ALA A 19 1.18 -17.54 0.69
C ALA A 19 -0.20 -17.64 1.35
N THR A 20 -0.22 -17.66 2.68
CA THR A 20 -1.46 -17.69 3.46
C THR A 20 -2.07 -16.29 3.46
N THR A 21 -3.29 -16.17 2.94
CA THR A 21 -4.08 -14.93 3.04
C THR A 21 -4.55 -14.73 4.48
N GLN A 22 -4.63 -13.49 4.95
CA GLN A 22 -5.11 -13.15 6.29
C GLN A 22 -6.18 -12.05 6.22
N ASP A 23 -7.15 -12.08 7.12
CA ASP A 23 -8.07 -10.97 7.33
C ASP A 23 -7.30 -9.72 7.78
N ALA A 24 -7.75 -8.57 7.27
CA ALA A 24 -7.21 -7.27 7.63
C ALA A 24 -7.63 -6.90 9.05
N PRO A 25 -6.69 -6.63 9.97
CA PRO A 25 -7.04 -6.12 11.29
C PRO A 25 -7.54 -4.67 11.19
N GLU A 26 -8.47 -4.29 12.05
CA GLU A 26 -8.85 -2.89 12.21
C GLU A 26 -7.63 -2.05 12.63
N THR A 27 -7.50 -0.87 12.05
CA THR A 27 -6.44 0.07 12.40
C THR A 27 -6.80 0.86 13.65
N THR A 28 -5.82 1.05 14.52
CA THR A 28 -5.96 1.79 15.79
C THR A 28 -4.79 2.75 15.94
N ASN A 29 -4.89 3.68 16.90
CA ASN A 29 -3.85 4.70 17.15
C ASN A 29 -3.56 5.61 15.94
N ASN A 30 -4.54 5.78 15.06
CA ASN A 30 -4.47 6.74 13.97
C ASN A 30 -4.38 8.17 14.55
N PRO A 31 -3.41 9.00 14.13
CA PRO A 31 -3.25 10.35 14.64
C PRO A 31 -4.44 11.24 14.27
N VAL A 32 -5.13 11.76 15.29
CA VAL A 32 -6.28 12.65 15.14
C VAL A 32 -5.82 14.05 14.74
N GLY A 33 -6.60 14.73 13.89
CA GLY A 33 -6.31 16.09 13.40
C GLY A 33 -5.41 16.14 12.17
N VAL A 34 -4.90 14.99 11.71
CA VAL A 34 -4.20 14.87 10.44
C VAL A 34 -5.22 14.70 9.31
N VAL A 35 -5.06 15.50 8.24
CA VAL A 35 -5.88 15.41 7.03
C VAL A 35 -4.98 15.03 5.86
N TYR A 36 -5.32 13.94 5.18
CA TYR A 36 -4.78 13.62 3.87
C TYR A 36 -5.83 13.95 2.80
N LYS A 37 -5.43 14.62 1.73
CA LYS A 37 -6.32 14.98 0.62
C LYS A 37 -5.74 14.47 -0.68
N ALA A 38 -6.60 13.90 -1.52
CA ALA A 38 -6.33 13.62 -2.92
C ALA A 38 -7.21 14.53 -3.77
N GLU A 39 -6.62 15.15 -4.78
CA GLU A 39 -7.29 16.07 -5.71
C GLU A 39 -7.13 15.54 -7.13
N PHE A 40 -8.25 15.25 -7.79
CA PHE A 40 -8.24 14.68 -9.13
C PHE A 40 -7.91 15.77 -10.16
N PRO A 41 -6.85 15.58 -10.97
CA PRO A 41 -6.37 16.62 -11.87
C PRO A 41 -7.24 16.75 -13.11
N ASP A 42 -7.05 17.85 -13.83
CA ASP A 42 -7.55 17.99 -15.19
C ASP A 42 -6.92 16.96 -16.13
N ARG A 43 -7.77 16.29 -16.92
CA ARG A 43 -7.41 15.27 -17.91
C ARG A 43 -8.35 15.34 -19.10
N ASP A 44 -7.79 15.23 -20.31
CA ASP A 44 -8.59 15.18 -21.54
C ASP A 44 -9.36 13.86 -21.71
N SER A 45 -8.98 12.82 -20.96
CA SER A 45 -9.56 11.47 -21.08
C SER A 45 -10.80 11.24 -20.23
N THR A 46 -11.17 12.18 -19.35
CA THR A 46 -12.33 12.06 -18.45
C THR A 46 -12.65 13.40 -17.81
N ASP A 47 -13.93 13.67 -17.55
CA ASP A 47 -14.39 14.87 -16.87
C ASP A 47 -14.41 14.73 -15.34
N ILE A 48 -14.01 13.56 -14.80
CA ILE A 48 -14.05 13.32 -13.35
C ILE A 48 -13.09 14.26 -12.61
N ARG A 49 -13.63 15.09 -11.71
CA ARG A 49 -12.90 16.07 -10.88
C ARG A 49 -13.32 15.98 -9.43
N GLY A 50 -12.65 16.77 -8.59
CA GLY A 50 -13.00 16.97 -7.19
C GLY A 50 -11.97 16.38 -6.26
N THR A 51 -12.39 16.10 -5.03
CA THR A 51 -11.49 15.79 -3.94
C THR A 51 -11.97 14.62 -3.09
N VAL A 52 -10.99 13.92 -2.51
CA VAL A 52 -11.20 12.94 -1.45
C VAL A 52 -10.35 13.36 -0.28
N SER A 53 -10.98 13.64 0.85
CA SER A 53 -10.28 13.94 2.10
C SER A 53 -10.45 12.78 3.08
N ALA A 54 -9.43 12.57 3.90
CA ALA A 54 -9.37 11.45 4.81
C ALA A 54 -8.72 11.87 6.14
N THR A 55 -9.37 11.55 7.24
CA THR A 55 -8.93 11.89 8.61
C THR A 55 -9.07 10.68 9.52
N ALA A 56 -8.29 10.62 10.59
CA ALA A 56 -8.53 9.59 11.61
C ALA A 56 -9.92 9.80 12.25
N HIS A 57 -10.65 8.72 12.52
CA HIS A 57 -11.84 8.80 13.36
C HIS A 57 -11.46 9.36 14.75
N SER A 58 -12.39 10.03 15.45
CA SER A 58 -12.11 10.70 16.74
C SER A 58 -11.62 9.76 17.85
N SER A 59 -11.91 8.46 17.74
CA SER A 59 -11.39 7.41 18.64
C SER A 59 -9.99 6.91 18.28
N GLY A 60 -9.39 7.38 17.19
CA GLY A 60 -8.16 6.84 16.61
C GLY A 60 -8.32 5.47 15.94
N ARG A 61 -9.55 4.93 15.83
CA ARG A 61 -9.85 3.64 15.19
C ARG A 61 -10.38 3.86 13.77
N GLY A 62 -9.66 3.39 12.76
CA GLY A 62 -10.02 3.61 11.35
C GLY A 62 -9.92 5.07 10.90
N VAL A 63 -10.39 5.30 9.69
CA VAL A 63 -10.27 6.54 8.92
C VAL A 63 -11.64 6.92 8.38
N VAL A 64 -11.99 8.20 8.49
CA VAL A 64 -13.18 8.78 7.90
C VAL A 64 -12.79 9.38 6.56
N PHE A 65 -13.38 8.87 5.48
CA PHE A 65 -13.25 9.46 4.16
C PHE A 65 -14.44 10.35 3.84
N GLU A 66 -14.19 11.44 3.14
CA GLU A 66 -15.20 12.34 2.58
C GLU A 66 -14.88 12.56 1.10
N PHE A 67 -15.85 12.25 0.25
CA PHE A 67 -15.79 12.36 -1.20
C PHE A 67 -16.66 13.52 -1.65
N ASP A 68 -16.14 14.33 -2.56
CA ASP A 68 -16.87 15.37 -3.28
C ASP A 68 -16.32 15.40 -4.71
N LEU A 69 -16.99 14.70 -5.61
CA LEU A 69 -16.49 14.38 -6.95
C LEU A 69 -17.55 14.63 -8.02
N THR A 70 -17.19 15.27 -9.12
CA THR A 70 -18.12 15.59 -10.23
C THR A 70 -17.62 15.03 -11.56
N GLY A 71 -18.44 15.12 -12.61
CA GLY A 71 -18.08 14.76 -13.99
C GLY A 71 -18.15 13.26 -14.27
N PHE A 72 -19.01 12.54 -13.56
CA PHE A 72 -19.30 11.14 -13.85
C PHE A 72 -20.36 11.01 -14.95
N ASP A 73 -20.18 10.05 -15.84
CA ASP A 73 -21.15 9.66 -16.85
C ASP A 73 -21.81 8.31 -16.50
N GLU A 74 -23.02 8.06 -17.01
CA GLU A 74 -23.69 6.76 -16.79
C GLU A 74 -23.06 5.61 -17.61
N GLU A 75 -22.40 5.93 -18.73
CA GLU A 75 -21.87 4.95 -19.69
C GLU A 75 -20.75 4.10 -19.07
N ASN A 76 -19.85 4.75 -18.34
CA ASN A 76 -18.68 4.15 -17.71
C ASN A 76 -18.99 3.64 -16.29
N GLY A 77 -20.12 4.03 -15.70
CA GLY A 77 -20.55 3.60 -14.37
C GLY A 77 -21.16 2.20 -14.30
N PRO A 78 -21.41 1.68 -13.07
CA PRO A 78 -20.97 2.24 -11.79
C PRO A 78 -19.45 2.08 -11.61
N PHE A 79 -18.81 3.05 -10.97
CA PHE A 79 -17.35 3.20 -10.94
C PHE A 79 -16.73 2.57 -9.68
N PRO A 80 -15.91 1.51 -9.83
CA PRO A 80 -15.06 1.03 -8.75
C PRO A 80 -13.96 2.05 -8.44
N TYR A 81 -13.51 2.10 -7.19
CA TYR A 81 -12.43 2.96 -6.77
C TYR A 81 -11.66 2.34 -5.61
N HIS A 82 -10.33 2.48 -5.66
CA HIS A 82 -9.43 1.77 -4.76
C HIS A 82 -8.24 2.64 -4.40
N ILE A 83 -7.67 2.38 -3.22
CA ILE A 83 -6.33 2.86 -2.88
C ILE A 83 -5.33 1.89 -3.51
N HIS A 84 -4.39 2.44 -4.26
CA HIS A 84 -3.33 1.69 -4.95
C HIS A 84 -2.00 1.77 -4.20
N VAL A 85 -1.09 0.84 -4.46
CA VAL A 85 0.15 0.74 -3.68
C VAL A 85 1.08 1.92 -3.92
N ASP A 86 1.26 2.35 -5.16
CA ASP A 86 2.24 3.37 -5.52
C ASP A 86 1.59 4.74 -5.75
N PRO A 87 2.33 5.83 -5.50
CA PRO A 87 1.87 7.16 -5.87
C PRO A 87 1.78 7.30 -7.39
N VAL A 88 0.86 8.16 -7.84
CA VAL A 88 0.82 8.65 -9.22
C VAL A 88 2.15 9.37 -9.51
N PRO A 89 2.94 8.91 -10.50
CA PRO A 89 4.19 9.55 -10.88
C PRO A 89 3.95 10.91 -11.55
N ALA A 90 5.02 11.68 -11.75
CA ALA A 90 4.96 13.02 -12.33
C ALA A 90 4.32 13.09 -13.73
N ASN A 91 4.32 11.98 -14.50
CA ASN A 91 3.66 11.92 -15.81
C ASN A 91 2.15 11.62 -15.72
N GLY A 92 1.57 11.54 -14.52
CA GLY A 92 0.13 11.33 -14.30
C GLY A 92 -0.38 9.92 -14.59
N SER A 93 0.50 8.95 -14.90
CA SER A 93 0.09 7.60 -15.31
C SER A 93 -0.60 6.84 -14.18
N CYS A 94 -1.89 6.55 -14.34
CA CYS A 94 -2.62 5.74 -13.35
C CYS A 94 -2.19 4.27 -13.38
N THR A 95 -1.64 3.75 -14.47
CA THR A 95 -1.15 2.37 -14.52
C THR A 95 0.08 2.19 -13.62
N ALA A 96 0.88 3.24 -13.45
CA ALA A 96 2.08 3.22 -12.62
C ALA A 96 1.79 3.18 -11.10
N THR A 97 0.52 3.31 -10.68
CA THR A 97 0.13 3.12 -9.27
C THR A 97 0.08 1.64 -8.87
N LEU A 98 0.28 0.73 -9.84
CA LEU A 98 0.34 -0.73 -9.66
C LEU A 98 -0.95 -1.31 -9.06
N ASP A 99 -0.87 -2.33 -8.22
CA ASP A 99 -2.01 -3.07 -7.68
C ASP A 99 -2.72 -2.32 -6.54
N HIS A 100 -3.83 -2.88 -6.06
CA HIS A 100 -4.54 -2.38 -4.89
C HIS A 100 -3.69 -2.52 -3.63
N LEU A 101 -3.94 -1.66 -2.64
CA LEU A 101 -3.33 -1.77 -1.32
C LEU A 101 -3.81 -3.05 -0.61
N ASP A 102 -3.01 -4.11 -0.71
CA ASP A 102 -3.29 -5.42 -0.12
C ASP A 102 -2.05 -6.06 0.52
N PRO A 103 -1.64 -5.61 1.72
CA PRO A 103 -0.51 -6.20 2.42
C PRO A 103 -0.80 -7.60 2.99
N PHE A 104 -2.04 -8.08 2.91
CA PHE A 104 -2.46 -9.37 3.49
C PHE A 104 -2.68 -10.46 2.44
N GLY A 105 -2.42 -10.15 1.17
CA GLY A 105 -2.47 -11.10 0.05
C GLY A 105 -3.87 -11.64 -0.23
N ARG A 106 -4.92 -10.92 0.20
CA ARG A 106 -6.32 -11.28 -0.02
C ARG A 106 -6.64 -11.41 -1.51
N GLY A 107 -6.20 -10.45 -2.32
CA GLY A 107 -6.45 -10.34 -3.75
C GLY A 107 -7.87 -9.91 -4.13
N GLN A 108 -8.15 -9.87 -5.43
CA GLN A 108 -9.44 -9.33 -5.93
C GLN A 108 -10.53 -10.40 -6.14
N LYS A 109 -10.18 -11.69 -6.02
CA LYS A 109 -11.10 -12.81 -6.28
C LYS A 109 -11.15 -13.76 -5.08
N PRO A 110 -12.35 -14.08 -4.55
CA PRO A 110 -13.67 -13.54 -4.93
C PRO A 110 -13.79 -12.02 -4.67
N PRO A 111 -14.79 -11.32 -5.23
CA PRO A 111 -15.05 -9.91 -4.92
C PRO A 111 -15.18 -9.66 -3.41
N CYS A 112 -15.02 -8.40 -2.97
CA CYS A 112 -15.22 -8.05 -1.56
C CYS A 112 -16.57 -8.55 -1.03
N ASP A 113 -16.53 -9.19 0.13
CA ASP A 113 -17.72 -9.60 0.87
C ASP A 113 -18.11 -8.46 1.81
N THR A 114 -18.97 -7.55 1.33
CA THR A 114 -19.32 -6.31 2.03
C THR A 114 -19.78 -6.51 3.49
N PRO A 115 -20.56 -7.56 3.84
CA PRO A 115 -20.91 -7.87 5.23
C PRO A 115 -19.73 -8.27 6.14
N ASN A 116 -18.62 -8.74 5.57
CA ASN A 116 -17.39 -9.15 6.28
C ASN A 116 -16.18 -8.37 5.73
N PRO A 117 -16.13 -7.04 5.91
CA PRO A 117 -15.17 -6.17 5.22
C PRO A 117 -13.71 -6.40 5.62
N GLU A 118 -13.43 -7.06 6.75
CA GLU A 118 -12.11 -7.54 7.15
C GLU A 118 -11.53 -8.57 6.18
N THR A 119 -12.38 -9.26 5.42
CA THR A 119 -11.98 -10.26 4.42
C THR A 119 -11.67 -9.62 3.06
N CYS A 120 -11.75 -8.29 2.93
CA CYS A 120 -11.50 -7.54 1.70
C CYS A 120 -10.08 -6.95 1.68
N GLU A 121 -9.60 -6.56 0.50
CA GLU A 121 -8.36 -5.78 0.40
C GLU A 121 -8.54 -4.47 1.21
N PRO A 122 -7.59 -4.06 2.05
CA PRO A 122 -7.65 -2.76 2.72
C PRO A 122 -7.92 -1.60 1.75
N GLY A 123 -7.32 -1.64 0.57
CA GLY A 123 -7.52 -0.64 -0.49
C GLY A 123 -8.85 -0.73 -1.25
N ASP A 124 -9.65 -1.80 -1.10
CA ASP A 124 -10.91 -1.98 -1.83
C ASP A 124 -12.06 -1.20 -1.17
N LEU A 125 -12.01 0.13 -1.29
CA LEU A 125 -13.03 1.01 -0.72
C LEU A 125 -14.39 0.79 -1.38
N SER A 126 -14.45 0.64 -2.71
CA SER A 126 -15.72 0.47 -3.42
C SER A 126 -16.41 -0.87 -3.14
N GLY A 127 -15.65 -1.93 -2.87
CA GLY A 127 -16.20 -3.20 -2.42
C GLY A 127 -16.82 -3.14 -1.03
N LYS A 128 -16.25 -2.32 -0.13
CA LYS A 128 -16.73 -2.15 1.26
C LYS A 128 -17.86 -1.13 1.40
N HIS A 129 -17.77 -0.01 0.67
CA HIS A 129 -18.65 1.16 0.84
C HIS A 129 -19.59 1.39 -0.34
N GLY A 130 -19.54 0.52 -1.35
CA GLY A 130 -20.29 0.65 -2.59
C GLY A 130 -19.51 1.39 -3.68
N LYS A 131 -19.80 1.04 -4.93
CA LYS A 131 -19.30 1.73 -6.12
C LYS A 131 -19.95 3.11 -6.23
N ILE A 132 -19.28 4.02 -6.92
CA ILE A 132 -19.89 5.30 -7.27
C ILE A 132 -20.95 5.03 -8.34
N ASP A 133 -22.20 5.25 -7.98
CA ASP A 133 -23.34 5.22 -8.89
C ASP A 133 -24.02 6.57 -8.74
N VAL A 134 -24.05 7.32 -9.84
CA VAL A 134 -24.57 8.68 -9.86
C VAL A 134 -25.99 8.77 -10.41
N SER A 135 -26.54 7.67 -10.95
CA SER A 135 -27.97 7.54 -11.34
C SER A 135 -28.57 8.78 -12.03
N GLY A 136 -27.81 9.43 -12.91
CA GLY A 136 -28.22 10.62 -13.68
C GLY A 136 -27.83 11.97 -13.09
N ASP A 137 -27.30 12.00 -11.87
CA ASP A 137 -26.47 13.09 -11.37
C ASP A 137 -25.05 12.92 -11.96
N GLU A 138 -24.28 13.99 -12.16
CA GLU A 138 -22.84 13.86 -12.49
C GLU A 138 -21.98 14.06 -11.23
N HIS A 139 -22.61 14.27 -10.07
CA HIS A 139 -22.01 14.57 -8.77
C HIS A 139 -22.15 13.38 -7.80
N PHE A 140 -21.07 13.09 -7.08
CA PHE A 140 -21.00 12.10 -6.04
C PHE A 140 -20.46 12.73 -4.75
N MET A 141 -21.26 12.64 -3.69
CA MET A 141 -20.84 12.98 -2.34
C MET A 141 -21.05 11.80 -1.40
N ALA A 142 -20.03 11.45 -0.64
CA ALA A 142 -20.14 10.37 0.34
C ALA A 142 -19.24 10.63 1.54
N LYS A 143 -19.65 10.08 2.69
CA LYS A 143 -18.85 10.05 3.91
C LYS A 143 -19.00 8.69 4.57
N TYR A 144 -17.90 8.01 4.82
CA TYR A 144 -17.92 6.70 5.46
C TYR A 144 -16.69 6.46 6.34
N HIS A 145 -16.82 5.49 7.24
CA HIS A 145 -15.80 5.08 8.18
C HIS A 145 -15.17 3.77 7.70
N GLU A 146 -13.91 3.84 7.29
CA GLU A 146 -13.12 2.72 6.81
C GLU A 146 -12.16 2.24 7.91
N LEU A 147 -12.25 0.98 8.30
CA LEU A 147 -11.54 0.47 9.47
C LEU A 147 -10.14 -0.08 9.14
N TYR A 148 -9.85 -0.44 7.89
CA TYR A 148 -8.70 -1.28 7.55
C TYR A 148 -7.53 -0.53 6.91
N VAL A 149 -7.66 0.79 6.66
CA VAL A 149 -6.55 1.67 6.26
C VAL A 149 -6.14 2.63 7.38
N ALA A 150 -4.89 3.09 7.36
CA ALA A 150 -4.32 3.87 8.45
C ALA A 150 -3.85 5.26 8.01
N THR A 151 -4.03 6.28 8.87
CA THR A 151 -3.31 7.57 8.78
C THR A 151 -1.99 7.55 9.54
N GLN A 152 -1.75 6.53 10.38
CA GLN A 152 -0.49 6.34 11.07
C GLN A 152 0.61 5.97 10.06
N GLN A 153 1.67 6.77 9.99
CA GLN A 153 2.79 6.51 9.11
C GLN A 153 3.49 5.19 9.47
N GLY A 154 3.75 4.37 8.45
CA GLY A 154 4.42 3.09 8.61
C GLY A 154 4.25 2.17 7.41
N LEU A 155 4.76 0.94 7.56
CA LEU A 155 4.48 -0.14 6.62
C LEU A 155 3.02 -0.63 6.77
N GLY A 156 2.55 -1.40 5.78
CA GLY A 156 1.20 -1.96 5.80
C GLY A 156 0.19 -1.02 5.15
N THR A 157 -0.92 -0.75 5.85
CA THR A 157 -2.10 -0.08 5.29
C THR A 157 -2.10 1.44 5.42
N PHE A 158 -0.96 2.04 5.74
CA PHE A 158 -0.79 3.50 5.66
C PHE A 158 -1.04 3.97 4.23
N PHE A 159 -2.03 4.84 4.03
CA PHE A 159 -2.43 5.30 2.69
C PHE A 159 -1.90 6.70 2.32
N GLY A 160 -1.38 7.45 3.30
CA GLY A 160 -1.04 8.86 3.13
C GLY A 160 0.12 9.17 2.18
N ASN A 161 0.84 8.15 1.71
CA ASN A 161 1.88 8.24 0.67
C ASN A 161 1.52 7.46 -0.61
N ARG A 162 0.24 7.16 -0.79
CA ARG A 162 -0.29 6.33 -1.87
C ARG A 162 -1.25 7.12 -2.74
N SER A 163 -1.85 6.44 -3.71
CA SER A 163 -2.82 7.01 -4.62
C SER A 163 -4.20 6.39 -4.48
N ILE A 164 -5.22 7.12 -4.92
CA ILE A 164 -6.56 6.61 -5.19
C ILE A 164 -6.79 6.61 -6.70
N VAL A 165 -7.44 5.56 -7.20
CA VAL A 165 -7.79 5.41 -8.62
C VAL A 165 -9.29 5.19 -8.73
N ILE A 166 -9.91 5.86 -9.70
CA ILE A 166 -11.30 5.63 -10.10
C ILE A 166 -11.29 4.87 -11.43
N HIS A 167 -12.08 3.81 -11.50
CA HIS A 167 -12.16 2.93 -12.65
C HIS A 167 -13.53 3.03 -13.33
N ALA A 168 -13.58 2.82 -14.64
CA ALA A 168 -14.81 2.46 -15.33
C ALA A 168 -15.25 1.04 -14.90
N LYS A 169 -16.52 0.69 -15.13
CA LYS A 169 -17.08 -0.64 -14.84
C LYS A 169 -16.32 -1.80 -15.49
N ASN A 170 -15.59 -1.54 -16.57
CA ASN A 170 -14.76 -2.53 -17.27
C ASN A 170 -13.34 -2.66 -16.69
N GLY A 171 -13.01 -1.91 -15.64
CA GLY A 171 -11.70 -1.93 -14.96
C GLY A 171 -10.69 -0.89 -15.45
N THR A 172 -10.99 -0.16 -16.53
CA THR A 172 -10.10 0.90 -17.06
C THR A 172 -9.90 1.99 -16.01
N ARG A 173 -8.64 2.38 -15.74
CA ARG A 173 -8.29 3.47 -14.82
C ARG A 173 -8.60 4.81 -15.50
N LEU A 174 -9.64 5.51 -15.07
CA LEU A 174 -10.08 6.78 -15.68
C LEU A 174 -9.25 7.96 -15.18
N THR A 175 -9.13 8.08 -13.86
CA THR A 175 -8.36 9.13 -13.20
C THR A 175 -7.77 8.61 -11.89
N CYS A 176 -6.75 9.31 -11.41
CA CYS A 176 -6.05 8.97 -10.19
C CYS A 176 -5.38 10.21 -9.59
N ALA A 177 -5.22 10.18 -8.27
CA ALA A 177 -4.64 11.26 -7.49
C ALA A 177 -3.83 10.71 -6.31
N ASN A 178 -2.79 11.45 -5.92
CA ASN A 178 -2.02 11.15 -4.71
C ASN A 178 -2.73 11.69 -3.48
N PHE A 179 -2.72 10.91 -2.40
CA PHE A 179 -2.95 11.48 -1.08
C PHE A 179 -1.72 12.29 -0.66
N ALA A 180 -1.97 13.51 -0.18
CA ALA A 180 -0.96 14.38 0.39
C ALA A 180 -1.44 14.92 1.74
N LEU A 181 -0.50 15.07 2.67
CA LEU A 181 -0.77 15.73 3.95
C LEU A 181 -1.18 17.18 3.68
N VAL A 182 -2.31 17.61 4.22
CA VAL A 182 -2.72 19.02 4.18
C VAL A 182 -2.00 19.75 5.29
N ASP A 183 -1.08 20.64 4.90
CA ASP A 183 -0.41 21.55 5.84
C ASP A 183 -1.45 22.43 6.53
N HIS A 184 -1.67 22.18 7.81
CA HIS A 184 -2.42 23.11 8.64
C HIS A 184 -1.48 24.27 8.95
N SER A 185 -1.69 25.41 8.27
CA SER A 185 -1.05 26.69 8.56
C SER A 185 -1.46 27.20 9.96
N GLY A 186 -0.97 26.51 10.99
CA GLY A 186 -1.38 26.68 12.39
C GLY A 186 -0.59 25.83 13.38
N CYS A 187 0.23 24.87 12.94
CA CYS A 187 1.28 24.30 13.77
C CYS A 187 2.63 24.57 13.11
N SER A 188 3.21 25.72 13.44
CA SER A 188 4.61 26.00 13.20
C SER A 188 5.43 24.93 13.90
N THR A 189 5.81 23.88 13.18
CA THR A 189 7.00 23.10 13.55
C THR A 189 8.14 24.10 13.45
N GLY A 190 8.58 24.60 14.61
CA GLY A 190 9.66 25.57 14.70
C GLY A 190 10.84 25.07 13.88
N THR A 191 11.17 25.82 12.83
CA THR A 191 12.39 25.65 12.06
C THR A 191 13.57 25.69 13.03
N MET A 192 14.12 24.53 13.38
CA MET A 192 15.39 24.46 14.07
C MET A 192 16.44 25.06 13.12
N PRO A 193 17.13 26.16 13.47
CA PRO A 193 18.17 26.70 12.61
C PRO A 193 19.29 25.66 12.48
N ARG A 194 19.61 25.29 11.25
CA ARG A 194 20.79 24.49 10.91
C ARG A 194 22.04 25.19 11.46
N PRO A 195 22.84 24.59 12.36
CA PRO A 195 24.07 25.21 12.81
C PRO A 195 25.09 25.14 11.67
N THR A 196 25.30 26.26 10.98
CA THR A 196 26.50 26.48 10.17
C THR A 196 27.68 26.71 11.12
N GLY A 197 28.29 25.61 11.57
CA GLY A 197 29.52 25.63 12.36
C GLY A 197 30.74 25.65 11.45
N THR A 198 31.26 26.84 11.14
CA THR A 198 32.67 27.03 10.76
C THR A 198 33.26 27.92 11.84
N GLY A 199 33.93 27.32 12.82
CA GLY A 199 34.39 28.04 14.02
C GLY A 199 35.43 27.23 14.78
N VAL A 200 36.66 27.68 14.64
CA VAL A 200 37.94 27.19 15.17
C VAL A 200 37.89 26.77 16.65
N MET A 201 38.46 25.60 16.96
CA MET A 201 38.76 25.18 18.34
C MET A 201 39.75 26.14 18.99
N SER A 202 39.37 26.73 20.12
CA SER A 202 40.30 27.41 21.02
C SER A 202 40.19 26.82 22.42
N THR A 203 41.22 26.07 22.80
CA THR A 203 41.47 25.55 24.15
C THR A 203 41.65 26.67 25.16
N ARG A 204 40.74 26.80 26.14
CA ARG A 204 41.04 27.33 27.49
C ARG A 204 40.14 26.68 28.55
N ILE A 205 40.80 26.10 29.54
CA ILE A 205 40.31 25.76 30.89
C ILE A 205 40.55 27.02 31.75
N PRO A 206 39.60 27.51 32.60
CA PRO A 206 39.51 27.03 33.98
C PRO A 206 38.12 27.02 34.68
N THR A 207 37.97 26.03 35.57
CA THR A 207 37.37 25.97 36.92
C THR A 207 36.27 26.97 37.34
N GLY A 208 35.12 26.45 37.78
CA GLY A 208 34.13 27.21 38.55
C GLY A 208 32.81 26.46 38.84
N THR A 209 32.54 26.25 40.13
CA THR A 209 31.44 25.57 40.83
C THR A 209 30.01 26.04 40.50
N GLY A 210 29.01 25.11 40.46
CA GLY A 210 27.65 25.40 40.94
C GLY A 210 26.42 24.92 40.14
N ILE A 211 25.69 23.94 40.72
CA ILE A 211 24.21 23.80 40.87
C ILE A 211 23.30 23.64 39.62
N GLY A 212 22.69 22.45 39.50
CA GLY A 212 21.23 22.28 39.31
C GLY A 212 20.69 21.99 37.89
N GLY A 213 19.80 21.00 37.80
CA GLY A 213 18.80 20.88 36.72
C GLY A 213 18.98 19.68 35.80
N GLY A 214 18.06 18.71 35.90
CA GLY A 214 18.12 17.42 35.22
C GLY A 214 17.96 17.46 33.70
N HIS A 215 18.60 16.49 33.05
CA HIS A 215 18.27 16.03 31.71
C HIS A 215 18.56 14.53 31.61
N MET A 216 17.55 13.75 31.20
CA MET A 216 17.67 12.32 30.92
C MET A 216 18.52 12.10 29.66
N PRO A 217 19.35 11.04 29.57
CA PRO A 217 20.25 10.85 28.45
C PRO A 217 19.50 10.29 27.23
N MET A 218 19.56 11.01 26.11
CA MET A 218 19.20 10.47 24.79
C MET A 218 20.35 9.58 24.31
N VAL A 219 20.07 8.28 24.17
CA VAL A 219 20.99 7.31 23.55
C VAL A 219 21.04 7.61 22.05
N SER A 220 22.17 8.13 21.57
CA SER A 220 22.41 8.33 20.14
C SER A 220 23.01 7.04 19.57
N ALA A 221 22.19 6.22 18.92
CA ALA A 221 22.67 5.10 18.11
C ALA A 221 23.05 5.62 16.73
N THR A 222 24.35 5.79 16.49
CA THR A 222 24.90 6.14 15.18
C THR A 222 24.83 4.91 14.27
N TYR A 223 23.87 4.86 13.35
CA TYR A 223 23.87 3.91 12.24
C TYR A 223 24.66 4.50 11.07
N THR A 224 25.78 3.86 10.72
CA THR A 224 26.61 4.21 9.57
C THR A 224 26.22 3.29 8.41
N PRO A 225 25.64 3.78 7.29
CA PRO A 225 25.45 2.93 6.12
C PRO A 225 26.80 2.74 5.41
N THR A 226 27.29 1.51 5.40
CA THR A 226 28.42 1.10 4.55
C THR A 226 27.89 0.90 3.14
N ALA A 227 28.45 1.64 2.17
CA ALA A 227 28.15 1.46 0.76
C ALA A 227 28.79 0.16 0.25
N THR A 228 27.96 -0.78 -0.20
CA THR A 228 28.37 -1.93 -1.01
C THR A 228 28.11 -1.66 -2.50
N PRO A 229 29.01 -2.05 -3.42
CA PRO A 229 28.81 -1.87 -4.84
C PRO A 229 27.84 -2.94 -5.38
N SER A 230 26.73 -2.52 -5.98
CA SER A 230 25.81 -3.40 -6.69
C SER A 230 26.16 -3.46 -8.17
N SER A 231 26.68 -4.60 -8.62
CA SER A 231 26.72 -4.99 -10.02
C SER A 231 25.36 -5.56 -10.44
N LEU A 232 24.71 -4.93 -11.43
CA LEU A 232 23.51 -5.43 -12.10
C LEU A 232 23.82 -6.69 -12.95
N PRO A 233 22.80 -7.51 -13.20
CA PRO A 233 22.48 -7.78 -14.59
C PRO A 233 21.02 -7.45 -14.92
N ASP A 234 20.91 -6.84 -16.10
CA ASP A 234 19.74 -6.57 -16.92
C ASP A 234 18.85 -7.82 -17.12
N GLN A 235 17.54 -7.72 -16.88
CA GLN A 235 16.55 -8.58 -17.53
C GLN A 235 15.25 -7.83 -17.83
N SER A 236 15.05 -7.71 -19.14
CA SER A 236 13.86 -7.34 -19.90
C SER A 236 12.72 -8.37 -19.83
N ASN A 237 11.50 -7.88 -20.13
CA ASN A 237 10.28 -8.60 -20.59
C ASN A 237 9.45 -9.22 -19.45
N GLY A 238 8.12 -9.17 -19.40
CA GLY A 238 7.11 -9.11 -20.46
C GLY A 238 6.11 -10.26 -20.21
N ALA A 239 4.85 -9.90 -19.96
CA ALA A 239 3.60 -10.68 -19.95
C ALA A 239 3.59 -12.24 -19.89
N GLY A 240 2.74 -12.76 -19.00
CA GLY A 240 2.00 -14.01 -19.23
C GLY A 240 2.07 -15.04 -18.09
N ARG A 241 1.09 -15.05 -17.18
CA ARG A 241 0.80 -16.25 -16.37
C ARG A 241 -0.31 -17.03 -17.04
N LEU A 242 0.07 -18.02 -17.85
CA LEU A 242 -0.81 -19.13 -18.23
C LEU A 242 -1.09 -19.99 -17.01
N ALA A 243 -2.37 -20.19 -16.70
CA ALA A 243 -2.84 -21.24 -15.82
C ALA A 243 -2.64 -22.60 -16.51
N GLY A 244 -1.80 -23.45 -15.93
CA GLY A 244 -1.57 -24.82 -16.40
C GLY A 244 -2.66 -25.76 -15.87
N PHE A 245 -3.49 -26.29 -16.78
CA PHE A 245 -4.33 -27.46 -16.53
C PHE A 245 -3.44 -28.68 -16.27
N SER A 246 -3.64 -29.38 -15.15
CA SER A 246 -3.02 -30.69 -14.90
C SER A 246 -3.94 -31.79 -15.43
N LEU A 247 -3.48 -32.50 -16.47
CA LEU A 247 -4.03 -33.77 -16.89
C LEU A 247 -3.52 -34.87 -15.93
N GLY A 248 -4.44 -35.51 -15.22
CA GLY A 248 -4.17 -36.67 -14.39
C GLY A 248 -3.68 -37.86 -15.24
N ALA A 249 -2.48 -38.35 -14.93
CA ALA A 249 -1.98 -39.61 -15.47
C ALA A 249 -2.57 -40.79 -14.67
N ILE A 250 -3.42 -41.58 -15.32
CA ILE A 250 -3.88 -42.88 -14.83
C ILE A 250 -2.75 -43.88 -15.07
N MET A 251 -2.11 -44.36 -14.01
CA MET A 251 -1.13 -45.45 -14.06
C MET A 251 -1.85 -46.79 -14.16
N ALA A 252 -1.78 -47.43 -15.34
CA ALA A 252 -2.16 -48.83 -15.52
C ALA A 252 -1.00 -49.74 -15.04
N ALA A 253 -1.25 -50.56 -14.02
CA ALA A 253 -0.35 -51.62 -13.59
C ALA A 253 -0.53 -52.84 -14.50
N LEU A 254 0.53 -53.22 -15.23
CA LEU A 254 0.66 -54.52 -15.88
C LEU A 254 1.66 -55.36 -15.09
N VAL A 255 1.17 -56.45 -14.50
CA VAL A 255 1.96 -57.52 -13.87
C VAL A 255 2.38 -58.51 -14.95
N PRO A 256 3.64 -58.98 -15.00
CA PRO A 256 4.03 -60.09 -15.86
C PRO A 256 4.36 -61.38 -15.07
N LEU A 257 4.40 -62.47 -15.85
CA LEU A 257 4.85 -63.86 -15.63
C LEU A 257 3.77 -64.83 -15.11
N ALA A 258 3.27 -65.76 -15.94
CA ALA A 258 3.91 -66.89 -16.64
C ALA A 258 4.06 -68.15 -15.77
N LEU A 259 3.09 -69.06 -15.94
CA LEU A 259 3.26 -70.47 -16.34
C LEU A 259 1.93 -70.98 -16.90
#